data_AF-A0A4P9VY83-F1
#
_entry.id   AF-A0A4P9VY83-F1
#
_cell.length_a   1.000
_cell.length_b   1.000
_cell.length_c   1.000
_cell.angle_alpha   90.00
_cell.angle_beta   90.00
_cell.angle_gamma   90.00
#
_symmetry.space_group_name_H-M   'P 1'
#
loop_
_entity.id
_entity.type
_entity.pdbx_description
1 polymer ?
#
loop_
_entity_poly.entity_id
_entity_poly.type
_entity_poly.pdbx_seq_one_letter_code
_entity_poly.pdbx_strand_id
1 'polypeptide(L)'
;MSAPTRAVVHNLMGAVASAAARCPCHSPVMTKVVKSHAPGCKHDHHHQHKKGYATIKEEDVEYAFEMATSNIRYGTGVTKEVGMDMRNLKAKKVAVFTDSNIAKLRPSLTVVESLTAAGVPFVFFDKVRVEPTDESFKEAIDFVRREQPDSFIAVGGGSVIDTAKAANLYLSHPEAEFLDFVN
;
A
#
# COMPACT_ATOMS: atom_id res chain seq x y z
N MET A 1 -11.45 13.95 -20.45
CA MET A 1 -11.44 15.36 -19.98
C MET A 1 -10.02 15.66 -19.50
N SER A 2 -9.32 16.59 -20.14
CA SER A 2 -7.91 16.91 -19.81
C SER A 2 -7.85 17.78 -18.56
N ALA A 3 -6.93 17.48 -17.63
CA ALA A 3 -6.73 18.26 -16.43
C ALA A 3 -6.23 19.68 -16.78
N PRO A 4 -6.71 20.73 -16.09
CA PRO A 4 -6.30 22.10 -16.36
C PRO A 4 -4.81 22.29 -16.03
N THR A 5 -4.08 22.96 -16.92
CA THR A 5 -2.65 23.24 -16.72
C THR A 5 -2.43 24.25 -15.60
N ARG A 6 -1.27 24.18 -14.95
CA ARG A 6 -0.87 25.05 -13.82
C ARG A 6 -1.04 26.54 -14.11
N ALA A 7 -0.82 26.97 -15.36
CA ALA A 7 -1.02 28.35 -15.80
C ALA A 7 -2.49 28.79 -15.75
N VAL A 8 -3.42 27.89 -16.10
CA VAL A 8 -4.87 28.16 -16.07
C VAL A 8 -5.35 28.33 -14.62
N VAL A 9 -4.85 27.49 -13.70
CA VAL A 9 -5.17 27.60 -12.28
C VAL A 9 -4.64 28.90 -11.68
N HIS A 10 -3.41 29.30 -12.02
CA HIS A 10 -2.81 30.55 -11.53
C HIS A 10 -3.55 31.79 -12.05
N ASN A 11 -3.93 31.79 -13.32
CA ASN A 11 -4.70 32.88 -13.91
C ASN A 11 -6.10 32.98 -13.29
N LEU A 12 -6.74 31.84 -13.00
CA LEU A 12 -8.04 31.80 -12.33
C LEU A 12 -7.94 32.31 -10.88
N MET A 13 -6.93 31.89 -10.12
CA MET A 13 -6.72 32.37 -8.75
C MET A 13 -6.36 33.86 -8.70
N GLY A 14 -5.56 34.36 -9.66
CA GLY A 14 -5.29 35.78 -9.81
C GLY A 14 -6.55 36.60 -10.10
N ALA A 15 -7.40 36.10 -11.00
CA ALA A 15 -8.68 36.73 -11.32
C ALA A 15 -9.63 36.77 -10.10
N VAL A 16 -9.75 35.66 -9.35
CA VAL A 16 -10.60 35.57 -8.15
C VAL A 16 -10.08 36.46 -7.02
N ALA A 17 -8.77 36.51 -6.79
CA ALA A 17 -8.17 37.40 -5.79
C ALA A 17 -8.36 38.89 -6.14
N SER A 18 -8.32 39.26 -7.42
CA SER A 18 -8.61 40.63 -7.88
C SER A 18 -10.09 41.03 -7.75
N ALA A 19 -10.99 40.05 -7.67
CA ALA A 19 -12.41 40.27 -7.45
C ALA A 19 -12.74 40.43 -5.95
N ALA A 20 -11.98 39.78 -5.07
CA ALA A 20 -12.23 39.76 -3.63
C ALA A 20 -11.84 41.07 -2.89
N ALA A 21 -11.01 41.93 -3.49
CA ALA A 21 -10.52 43.17 -2.86
C ALA A 21 -11.11 44.45 -3.48
N ARG A 22 -12.42 44.49 -3.70
CA ARG A 22 -13.08 45.71 -4.19
C ARG A 22 -13.84 46.39 -3.06
N CYS A 23 -13.22 47.43 -2.49
CA CYS A 23 -13.95 48.49 -1.79
C CYS A 23 -15.11 48.94 -2.71
N PRO A 24 -16.34 49.15 -2.21
CA PRO A 24 -17.47 49.66 -3.00
C PRO A 24 -17.14 50.96 -3.77
N CYS A 25 -16.11 51.65 -3.29
CA CYS A 25 -15.45 52.86 -3.72
C CYS A 25 -14.79 52.76 -5.13
N HIS A 26 -14.60 51.56 -5.67
CA HIS A 26 -13.94 51.33 -6.97
C HIS A 26 -14.60 50.23 -7.83
N SER A 27 -15.90 49.99 -7.65
CA SER A 27 -16.66 49.14 -8.58
C SER A 27 -16.86 49.85 -9.93
N PRO A 28 -16.70 49.20 -11.09
CA PRO A 28 -16.97 49.83 -12.39
C PRO A 28 -18.47 49.92 -12.69
N VAL A 29 -19.34 49.44 -11.78
CA VAL A 29 -20.79 49.42 -11.93
C VAL A 29 -21.39 50.45 -10.98
N MET A 30 -21.32 51.72 -11.38
CA MET A 30 -22.28 52.81 -11.15
C MET A 30 -21.55 54.16 -11.34
N THR A 31 -22.25 55.08 -12.00
CA THR A 31 -22.04 56.54 -12.07
C THR A 31 -20.83 57.12 -12.81
N LYS A 32 -20.96 57.24 -14.15
CA LYS A 32 -20.81 58.59 -14.75
C LYS A 32 -21.86 59.48 -14.06
N VAL A 33 -21.45 60.65 -13.57
CA VAL A 33 -22.19 61.58 -12.69
C VAL A 33 -21.99 61.28 -11.20
N VAL A 34 -20.81 61.65 -10.66
CA VAL A 34 -20.60 62.65 -9.59
C VAL A 34 -19.09 62.65 -9.30
N LYS A 35 -18.37 63.71 -9.69
CA LYS A 35 -17.01 63.99 -9.22
C LYS A 35 -17.12 64.72 -7.87
N SER A 36 -17.22 64.00 -6.77
CA SER A 36 -16.91 64.56 -5.46
C SER A 36 -16.46 63.45 -4.52
N HIS A 37 -15.21 63.56 -4.08
CA HIS A 37 -14.70 62.78 -2.97
C HIS A 37 -15.40 63.28 -1.70
N ALA A 38 -15.85 62.36 -0.84
CA ALA A 38 -16.36 62.73 0.49
C ALA A 38 -15.20 63.30 1.34
N PRO A 39 -15.35 64.47 1.97
CA PRO A 39 -14.31 65.04 2.82
C PRO A 39 -14.24 64.24 4.12
N GLY A 40 -13.13 63.54 4.34
CA GLY A 40 -12.89 62.78 5.57
C GLY A 40 -11.98 61.56 5.44
N CYS A 41 -11.70 61.08 4.23
CA CYS A 41 -10.84 59.92 4.05
C CYS A 41 -9.35 60.33 4.01
N LYS A 42 -8.68 60.31 5.16
CA LYS A 42 -7.21 60.38 5.23
C LYS A 42 -6.65 58.99 4.92
N HIS A 43 -6.16 58.78 3.71
CA HIS A 43 -5.34 57.62 3.40
C HIS A 43 -3.95 58.09 2.99
N ASP A 44 -3.02 58.00 3.93
CA ASP A 44 -1.59 58.10 3.69
C ASP A 44 -1.18 56.94 2.77
N HIS A 45 -0.94 57.24 1.50
CA HIS A 45 -0.34 56.30 0.56
C HIS A 45 1.19 56.27 0.73
N HIS A 46 1.65 55.88 1.91
CA HIS A 46 3.07 55.58 2.14
C HIS A 46 3.25 54.32 3.00
N HIS A 47 2.83 53.19 2.45
CA HIS A 47 3.46 51.93 2.76
C HIS A 47 3.81 51.22 1.46
N GLN A 48 5.06 51.40 1.02
CA GLN A 48 5.74 50.41 0.18
C GLN A 48 5.91 49.13 1.00
N HIS A 49 4.82 48.40 1.23
CA HIS A 49 4.93 46.99 1.53
C HIS A 49 5.39 46.32 0.25
N LYS A 50 6.71 46.17 0.08
CA LYS A 50 7.26 45.07 -0.72
C LYS A 50 6.59 43.82 -0.17
N LYS A 51 5.58 43.32 -0.87
CA LYS A 51 4.97 42.02 -0.59
C LYS A 51 6.08 41.00 -0.82
N GLY A 52 6.83 40.69 0.23
CA GLY A 52 7.67 39.52 0.26
C GLY A 52 6.72 38.33 0.22
N TYR A 53 6.51 37.78 -0.98
CA TYR A 53 5.97 36.44 -1.07
C TYR A 53 6.95 35.53 -0.33
N ALA A 54 6.45 34.69 0.58
CA ALA A 54 7.26 33.67 1.21
C ALA A 54 7.99 32.91 0.09
N THR A 55 9.30 33.07 0.02
CA THR A 55 10.12 32.33 -0.94
C THR A 55 10.07 30.89 -0.44
N ILE A 56 9.39 30.01 -1.17
CA ILE A 56 9.45 28.58 -0.86
C ILE A 56 10.92 28.20 -0.99
N LYS A 57 11.58 27.89 0.12
CA LYS A 57 12.83 27.15 0.07
C LYS A 57 12.45 25.80 -0.53
N GLU A 58 12.93 25.50 -1.73
CA GLU A 58 13.01 24.12 -2.17
C GLU A 58 13.96 23.44 -1.19
N GLU A 59 13.39 22.81 -0.17
CA GLU A 59 14.12 21.85 0.64
C GLU A 59 14.44 20.67 -0.27
N ASP A 60 15.72 20.28 -0.32
CA ASP A 60 16.14 19.08 -1.01
C ASP A 60 15.40 17.90 -0.38
N VAL A 61 14.34 17.43 -1.03
CA VAL A 61 13.61 16.23 -0.62
C VAL A 61 14.51 15.03 -0.84
N GLU A 62 15.09 14.53 0.25
CA GLU A 62 15.85 13.30 0.24
C GLU A 62 14.90 12.14 -0.08
N TYR A 63 14.87 11.74 -1.36
CA TYR A 63 14.08 10.61 -1.84
C TYR A 63 15.01 9.40 -1.98
N ALA A 64 15.25 8.73 -0.87
CA ALA A 64 15.85 7.40 -0.87
C ALA A 64 14.86 6.44 -0.19
N PHE A 65 14.43 5.42 -0.92
CA PHE A 65 13.76 4.26 -0.34
C PHE A 65 14.52 3.02 -0.80
N GLU A 66 14.99 2.24 0.17
CA GLU A 66 15.54 0.92 -0.10
C GLU A 66 14.42 -0.10 0.09
N MET A 67 14.14 -0.89 -0.94
CA MET A 67 13.26 -2.05 -0.82
C MET A 67 14.16 -3.28 -0.82
N ALA A 68 14.41 -3.84 0.36
CA ALA A 68 14.95 -5.20 0.47
C ALA A 68 13.89 -6.16 -0.10
N THR A 69 14.02 -6.53 -1.38
CA THR A 69 13.03 -7.39 -2.03
C THR A 69 13.32 -8.85 -1.73
N SER A 70 12.25 -9.64 -1.58
CA SER A 70 12.38 -11.09 -1.70
C SER A 70 12.98 -11.45 -3.06
N ASN A 71 13.63 -12.61 -3.15
CA ASN A 71 14.04 -13.16 -4.42
C ASN A 71 12.78 -13.47 -5.26
N ILE A 72 12.60 -12.74 -6.37
CA ILE A 72 11.48 -12.93 -7.29
C ILE A 72 11.99 -13.68 -8.51
N ARG A 73 11.41 -14.86 -8.75
CA ARG A 73 11.70 -15.69 -9.93
C ARG A 73 10.41 -15.89 -10.71
N TYR A 74 10.45 -15.67 -12.01
CA TYR A 74 9.33 -15.86 -12.92
C TYR A 74 9.82 -16.55 -14.20
N GLY A 75 8.95 -17.39 -14.76
CA GLY A 75 9.22 -18.11 -15.99
C GLY A 75 8.79 -19.56 -15.91
N THR A 76 8.77 -20.21 -17.07
CA THR A 76 8.42 -21.62 -17.18
C THR A 76 9.40 -22.48 -16.38
N GLY A 77 8.87 -23.32 -15.49
CA GLY A 77 9.64 -24.31 -14.75
C GLY A 77 10.22 -23.85 -13.41
N VAL A 78 10.14 -22.57 -13.07
CA VAL A 78 10.68 -22.01 -11.82
C VAL A 78 10.12 -22.70 -10.57
N THR A 79 8.85 -23.12 -10.56
CA THR A 79 8.26 -23.87 -9.43
C THR A 79 9.02 -25.15 -9.07
N LYS A 80 9.76 -25.75 -10.03
CA LYS A 80 10.55 -26.97 -9.79
C LYS A 80 11.76 -26.72 -8.88
N GLU A 81 12.15 -25.46 -8.69
CA GLU A 81 13.34 -25.06 -7.93
C GLU A 81 13.06 -24.95 -6.42
N VAL A 82 11.78 -24.87 -6.04
CA VAL A 82 11.34 -24.62 -4.65
C VAL A 82 11.93 -25.62 -3.64
N GLY A 83 12.02 -26.90 -3.98
CA GLY A 83 12.64 -27.91 -3.12
C GLY A 83 14.13 -27.68 -2.89
N MET A 84 14.86 -27.24 -3.93
CA MET A 84 16.26 -26.83 -3.79
C MET A 84 16.38 -25.59 -2.89
N ASP A 85 15.48 -24.62 -3.06
CA ASP A 85 15.46 -23.40 -2.25
C ASP A 85 15.22 -23.73 -0.77
N MET A 86 14.22 -24.57 -0.45
CA MET A 86 13.95 -25.00 0.93
C MET A 86 15.13 -25.77 1.54
N ARG A 87 15.80 -26.62 0.75
CA ARG A 87 17.01 -27.33 1.20
C ARG A 87 18.16 -26.36 1.48
N ASN A 88 18.35 -25.35 0.62
CA ASN A 88 19.38 -24.33 0.80
C ASN A 88 19.11 -23.45 2.04
N LEU A 89 17.83 -23.20 2.34
CA LEU A 89 17.37 -22.56 3.58
C LEU A 89 17.49 -23.45 4.81
N LYS A 90 17.87 -24.72 4.65
CA LYS A 90 17.98 -25.74 5.71
C LYS A 90 16.66 -25.97 6.46
N ALA A 91 15.53 -25.88 5.75
CA ALA A 91 14.22 -26.17 6.30
C ALA A 91 14.15 -27.63 6.80
N LYS A 92 13.62 -27.82 8.03
CA LYS A 92 13.48 -29.16 8.64
C LYS A 92 12.09 -29.74 8.40
N LYS A 93 11.06 -28.91 8.40
CA LYS A 93 9.67 -29.30 8.09
C LYS A 93 8.94 -28.11 7.47
N VAL A 94 8.54 -28.25 6.22
CA VAL A 94 7.80 -27.22 5.48
C VAL A 94 6.29 -27.44 5.59
N ALA A 95 5.52 -26.41 5.90
CA ALA A 95 4.07 -26.42 5.71
C ALA A 95 3.71 -25.85 4.34
N VAL A 96 3.05 -26.65 3.51
CA VAL A 96 2.56 -26.25 2.19
C VAL A 96 1.08 -25.91 2.30
N PHE A 97 0.73 -24.68 1.98
CA PHE A 97 -0.63 -24.14 1.98
C PHE A 97 -1.17 -24.02 0.56
N THR A 98 -2.41 -24.46 0.35
CA THR A 98 -3.13 -24.30 -0.91
C THR A 98 -4.66 -24.37 -0.66
N ASP A 99 -5.45 -24.08 -1.68
CA ASP A 99 -6.88 -24.34 -1.68
C ASP A 99 -7.20 -25.67 -2.40
N SER A 100 -8.41 -26.19 -2.15
CA SER A 100 -8.84 -27.50 -2.66
C SER A 100 -8.90 -27.59 -4.18
N ASN A 101 -9.02 -26.46 -4.89
CA ASN A 101 -9.04 -26.42 -6.34
C ASN A 101 -7.61 -26.52 -6.87
N ILE A 102 -6.69 -25.73 -6.32
CA ILE A 102 -5.28 -25.69 -6.74
C ILE A 102 -4.51 -26.94 -6.30
N ALA A 103 -4.89 -27.57 -5.19
CA ALA A 103 -4.26 -28.78 -4.67
C ALA A 103 -4.08 -29.89 -5.71
N LYS A 104 -5.04 -30.01 -6.63
CA LYS A 104 -5.10 -31.04 -7.69
C LYS A 104 -4.42 -30.61 -8.99
N LEU A 105 -3.97 -29.36 -9.09
CA LEU A 105 -3.40 -28.80 -10.30
C LEU A 105 -1.87 -28.92 -10.33
N ARG A 106 -1.31 -28.76 -11.54
CA ARG A 106 0.12 -28.90 -11.79
C ARG A 106 1.02 -28.03 -10.89
N PRO A 107 0.69 -26.77 -10.55
CA PRO A 107 1.53 -25.97 -9.66
C PRO A 107 1.74 -26.62 -8.29
N SER A 108 0.66 -27.09 -7.65
CA SER A 108 0.70 -27.80 -6.36
C SER A 108 1.49 -29.09 -6.45
N LEU A 109 1.18 -29.92 -7.45
CA LEU A 109 1.88 -31.20 -7.66
C LEU A 109 3.37 -31.01 -7.92
N THR A 110 3.75 -29.95 -8.64
CA THR A 110 5.17 -29.62 -8.91
C THR A 110 5.92 -29.25 -7.64
N VAL A 111 5.29 -28.57 -6.68
CA VAL A 111 5.89 -28.26 -5.38
C VAL A 111 6.12 -29.54 -4.58
N VAL A 112 5.12 -30.42 -4.50
CA VAL A 112 5.21 -31.71 -3.82
C VAL A 112 6.34 -32.58 -4.40
N GLU A 113 6.38 -32.69 -5.74
CA GLU A 113 7.45 -33.41 -6.44
C GLU A 113 8.83 -32.80 -6.17
N SER A 114 8.94 -31.46 -6.20
CA SER A 114 10.19 -30.75 -5.96
C SER A 114 10.72 -30.96 -4.53
N LEU A 115 9.85 -30.85 -3.52
CA LEU A 115 10.19 -31.10 -2.12
C LEU A 115 10.61 -32.57 -1.90
N THR A 116 9.85 -33.50 -2.46
CA THR A 116 10.15 -34.95 -2.39
C THR A 116 11.50 -35.26 -3.02
N ALA A 117 11.77 -34.73 -4.23
CA ALA A 117 13.05 -34.91 -4.92
C ALA A 117 14.23 -34.29 -4.16
N ALA A 118 13.99 -33.21 -3.42
CA ALA A 118 15.00 -32.56 -2.59
C ALA A 118 15.19 -33.21 -1.21
N GLY A 119 14.36 -34.18 -0.84
CA GLY A 119 14.39 -34.84 0.48
C GLY A 119 13.95 -33.92 1.63
N VAL A 120 13.15 -32.90 1.35
CA VAL A 120 12.67 -31.93 2.35
C VAL A 120 11.36 -32.43 2.95
N PRO A 121 11.27 -32.69 4.27
CA PRO A 121 10.03 -33.08 4.90
C PRO A 121 8.98 -31.98 4.82
N PHE A 122 7.73 -32.34 4.56
CA PHE A 122 6.65 -31.37 4.49
C PHE A 122 5.32 -31.93 4.99
N VAL A 123 4.42 -31.02 5.37
CA VAL A 123 3.02 -31.26 5.70
C VAL A 123 2.15 -30.40 4.78
N PHE A 124 0.94 -30.86 4.47
CA PHE A 124 0.10 -30.26 3.43
C PHE A 124 -1.24 -29.81 3.99
N PHE A 125 -1.60 -28.56 3.75
CA PHE A 125 -2.87 -27.94 4.14
C PHE A 125 -3.58 -27.40 2.90
N ASP A 126 -4.66 -28.06 2.49
CA ASP A 126 -5.39 -27.78 1.25
C ASP A 126 -6.78 -27.17 1.47
N LYS A 127 -7.05 -26.71 2.69
CA LYS A 127 -8.37 -26.24 3.12
C LYS A 127 -8.52 -24.72 3.12
N VAL A 128 -7.59 -24.00 2.51
CA VAL A 128 -7.71 -22.54 2.38
C VAL A 128 -8.98 -22.20 1.59
N ARG A 129 -9.75 -21.23 2.08
CA ARG A 129 -10.97 -20.73 1.43
C ARG A 129 -10.70 -19.41 0.72
N VAL A 130 -11.41 -19.15 -0.37
CA VAL A 130 -11.50 -17.82 -0.98
C VAL A 130 -12.45 -17.03 -0.10
N GLU A 131 -11.97 -15.96 0.54
CA GLU A 131 -12.62 -15.25 1.67
C GLU A 131 -12.53 -16.04 3.00
N PRO A 132 -11.40 -15.93 3.71
CA PRO A 132 -11.18 -16.69 4.94
C PRO A 132 -12.08 -16.16 6.06
N THR A 133 -12.87 -17.06 6.66
CA THR A 133 -13.58 -16.81 7.92
C THR A 133 -12.66 -17.01 9.11
N ASP A 134 -13.06 -16.50 10.28
CA ASP A 134 -12.35 -16.72 11.55
C ASP A 134 -12.08 -18.20 11.82
N GLU A 135 -13.06 -19.07 11.54
CA GLU A 135 -12.91 -20.52 11.70
C GLU A 135 -11.85 -21.09 10.75
N SER A 136 -11.80 -20.61 9.51
CA SER A 136 -10.82 -21.09 8.52
C SER A 136 -9.39 -20.69 8.89
N PHE A 137 -9.20 -19.49 9.45
CA PHE A 137 -7.90 -19.09 9.98
C PHE A 137 -7.53 -19.91 11.22
N LYS A 138 -8.46 -20.10 12.16
CA LYS A 138 -8.22 -20.93 13.35
C LYS A 138 -7.83 -22.36 12.96
N GLU A 139 -8.49 -22.96 11.97
CA GLU A 139 -8.11 -24.30 11.47
C GLU A 139 -6.67 -24.33 10.92
N ALA A 140 -6.27 -23.31 10.16
CA ALA A 140 -4.90 -23.17 9.66
C ALA A 140 -3.87 -22.96 10.79
N ILE A 141 -4.20 -22.15 11.80
CA ILE A 141 -3.37 -21.89 12.97
C ILE A 141 -3.19 -23.17 13.81
N ASP A 142 -4.28 -23.88 14.09
CA ASP A 142 -4.26 -25.13 14.85
C ASP A 142 -3.47 -26.21 14.11
N PHE A 143 -3.58 -26.25 12.79
CA PHE A 143 -2.77 -27.14 11.96
C PHE A 143 -1.27 -26.89 12.18
N VAL A 144 -0.80 -25.65 12.07
CA VAL A 144 0.64 -25.36 12.21
C VAL A 144 1.12 -25.47 13.66
N ARG A 145 0.28 -25.16 14.64
CA ARG A 145 0.59 -25.37 16.07
C ARG A 145 0.79 -26.85 16.39
N ARG A 146 0.03 -27.74 15.75
CA ARG A 146 0.21 -29.20 15.88
C ARG A 146 1.44 -29.69 15.13
N GLU A 147 1.62 -29.26 13.89
CA GLU A 147 2.67 -29.79 13.02
C GLU A 147 4.07 -29.22 13.30
N GLN A 148 4.13 -28.01 13.90
CA GLN A 148 5.36 -27.28 14.22
C GLN A 148 6.34 -27.17 13.02
N PRO A 149 5.88 -26.65 11.86
CA PRO A 149 6.76 -26.39 10.73
C PRO A 149 7.73 -25.23 11.03
N ASP A 150 8.90 -25.25 10.41
CA ASP A 150 9.90 -24.16 10.50
C ASP A 150 10.01 -23.35 9.19
N SER A 151 9.21 -23.67 8.19
CA SER A 151 9.18 -23.02 6.89
C SER A 151 7.82 -23.18 6.23
N PHE A 152 7.47 -22.25 5.35
CA PHE A 152 6.14 -22.16 4.75
C PHE A 152 6.24 -21.98 3.24
N ILE A 153 5.36 -22.66 2.49
CA ILE A 153 5.15 -22.45 1.06
C ILE A 153 3.66 -22.20 0.84
N ALA A 154 3.31 -21.12 0.16
CA ALA A 154 1.95 -20.84 -0.29
C ALA A 154 1.82 -21.09 -1.80
N VAL A 155 0.89 -21.94 -2.21
CA VAL A 155 0.58 -22.25 -3.61
C VAL A 155 -0.86 -21.87 -3.92
N GLY A 156 -1.05 -20.66 -4.42
CA GLY A 156 -2.38 -20.14 -4.76
C GLY A 156 -2.38 -18.62 -4.91
N GLY A 157 -3.57 -18.02 -4.84
CA GLY A 157 -3.76 -16.57 -4.88
C GLY A 157 -3.56 -15.89 -3.52
N GLY A 158 -4.04 -14.65 -3.41
CA GLY A 158 -3.92 -13.82 -2.20
C GLY A 158 -4.42 -14.51 -0.93
N SER A 159 -5.56 -15.20 -0.98
CA SER A 159 -6.11 -15.88 0.20
C SER A 159 -5.17 -16.96 0.76
N VAL A 160 -4.53 -17.75 -0.11
CA VAL A 160 -3.55 -18.77 0.31
C VAL A 160 -2.32 -18.13 0.92
N ILE A 161 -1.83 -17.05 0.31
CA ILE A 161 -0.67 -16.31 0.80
C ILE A 161 -0.97 -15.69 2.18
N ASP A 162 -2.12 -15.05 2.34
CA ASP A 162 -2.48 -14.37 3.58
C ASP A 162 -2.82 -15.36 4.70
N THR A 163 -3.45 -16.49 4.38
CA THR A 163 -3.65 -17.59 5.34
C THR A 163 -2.32 -18.16 5.82
N ALA A 164 -1.35 -18.39 4.92
CA ALA A 164 -0.02 -18.87 5.32
C ALA A 164 0.74 -17.85 6.19
N LYS A 165 0.63 -16.55 5.89
CA LYS A 165 1.22 -15.48 6.73
C LYS A 165 0.60 -15.45 8.12
N ALA A 166 -0.72 -15.50 8.22
CA ALA A 166 -1.43 -15.51 9.50
C ALA A 166 -1.05 -16.75 10.32
N ALA A 167 -1.04 -17.93 9.69
CA ALA A 167 -0.63 -19.16 10.36
C ALA A 167 0.81 -19.06 10.91
N ASN A 168 1.75 -18.54 10.13
CA ASN A 168 3.12 -18.31 10.60
C ASN A 168 3.20 -17.29 11.75
N LEU A 169 2.43 -16.19 11.67
CA LEU A 169 2.38 -15.16 12.70
C LEU A 169 1.92 -15.73 14.05
N TYR A 170 0.84 -16.50 14.06
CA TYR A 170 0.27 -17.11 15.27
C TYR A 170 1.05 -18.34 15.76
N LEU A 171 1.84 -18.98 14.88
CA LEU A 171 2.82 -19.99 15.31
C LEU A 171 3.99 -19.32 16.05
N SER A 172 4.39 -18.13 15.60
CA SER A 172 5.51 -17.37 16.17
C SER A 172 5.13 -16.64 17.47
N HIS A 173 3.83 -16.41 17.71
CA HIS A 173 3.29 -15.81 18.94
C HIS A 173 2.21 -16.73 19.54
N PRO A 174 2.58 -17.85 20.16
CA PRO A 174 1.63 -18.83 20.68
C PRO A 174 0.64 -18.27 21.71
N GLU A 175 1.07 -17.26 22.46
CA GLU A 175 0.30 -16.57 23.50
C GLU A 175 -0.70 -15.54 22.97
N ALA A 176 -0.64 -15.18 21.68
CA ALA A 176 -1.55 -14.22 21.09
C ALA A 176 -2.96 -14.80 20.93
N GLU A 177 -3.96 -14.00 21.31
CA GLU A 177 -5.36 -14.26 21.05
C GLU A 177 -5.67 -14.00 19.57
N PHE A 178 -6.68 -14.69 19.03
CA PHE A 178 -6.99 -14.62 17.60
C PHE A 178 -7.35 -13.20 17.09
N LEU A 179 -7.80 -12.31 17.98
CA LEU A 179 -8.15 -10.94 17.64
C LEU A 179 -7.00 -9.95 17.85
N ASP A 180 -5.82 -10.40 18.30
CA ASP A 180 -4.68 -9.51 18.53
C ASP A 180 -4.10 -8.96 17.22
N PHE A 181 -4.26 -9.70 16.12
CA PHE A 181 -3.75 -9.33 14.79
C PHE A 181 -4.84 -9.23 13.71
N VAL A 182 -6.11 -9.39 14.10
CA VAL A 182 -7.26 -9.31 13.19
C VAL A 182 -8.14 -8.16 13.66
N ASN A 183 -8.23 -7.09 12.84
CA ASN A 183 -9.05 -5.90 13.08
C ASN A 183 -10.43 -6.01 12.44
#